data_AF-A0A1Y3BC46-F1
#
_entry.id   AF-A0A1Y3BC46-F1
#
_cell.length_a   1.000
_cell.length_b   1.000
_cell.length_c   1.000
_cell.angle_alpha   90.00
_cell.angle_beta   90.00
_cell.angle_gamma   90.00
#
_symmetry.space_group_name_H-M   'P 1'
#
loop_
_entity.id
_entity.type
_entity.pdbx_description
1 polymer ?
#
loop_
_entity_poly.entity_id
_entity_poly.type
_entity_poly.pdbx_seq_one_letter_code
_entity_poly.pdbx_strand_id
1 'polypeptide(L)' 'MDMKQEQTCGENQYACRKVSPNQPHLRCIPNEWKCNGLRDCEENDDEDNCPNSSGSNQFMNSY' A
#
# COMPACT_ATOMS: atom_id res chain seq x y z
N MET A 1 -1.39 21.07 -23.50
CA MET A 1 -0.84 21.06 -22.13
C MET A 1 -1.08 19.66 -21.61
N ASP A 2 -0.04 18.86 -21.66
CA ASP A 2 -0.03 17.42 -21.47
C ASP A 2 -0.53 17.08 -20.06
N MET A 3 -1.82 16.74 -19.97
CA MET A 3 -2.41 16.13 -18.79
C MET A 3 -1.86 14.72 -18.67
N LYS A 4 -0.54 14.57 -18.36
CA LYS A 4 0.05 13.28 -17.97
C LYS A 4 -0.92 12.68 -16.97
N GLN A 5 -1.70 11.70 -17.43
CA GLN A 5 -2.74 11.09 -16.64
C GLN A 5 -2.04 10.60 -15.39
N GLU A 6 -2.32 11.30 -14.31
CA GLU A 6 -1.79 11.04 -12.99
C GLU A 6 -2.41 9.69 -12.62
N GLN A 7 -1.75 8.61 -13.06
CA GLN A 7 -2.03 7.24 -12.67
C GLN A 7 -1.56 7.09 -11.23
N THR A 8 -2.16 7.88 -10.38
CA THR A 8 -1.90 7.98 -8.95
C THR A 8 -3.20 7.61 -8.30
N CYS A 9 -3.09 6.82 -7.26
CA CYS A 9 -4.23 6.50 -6.43
C CYS A 9 -4.83 7.80 -5.85
N GLY A 10 -6.10 7.75 -5.42
CA GLY A 10 -6.75 8.91 -4.82
C GLY A 10 -6.02 9.42 -3.58
N GLU A 11 -6.39 10.60 -3.10
CA GLU A 11 -5.71 11.32 -2.00
C GLU A 11 -5.52 10.50 -0.71
N ASN A 12 -6.33 9.46 -0.49
CA ASN A 12 -6.26 8.56 0.68
C ASN A 12 -5.95 7.09 0.32
N GLN A 13 -5.26 6.88 -0.79
CA GLN A 13 -4.92 5.54 -1.26
C GLN A 13 -3.40 5.38 -1.43
N TYR A 14 -2.89 4.21 -1.05
CA TYR A 14 -1.53 3.77 -1.30
C TYR A 14 -1.45 3.05 -2.65
N ALA A 15 -0.46 3.44 -3.45
CA ALA A 15 -0.15 2.83 -4.72
C ALA A 15 0.78 1.64 -4.52
N CYS A 16 0.30 0.43 -4.78
CA CYS A 16 1.14 -0.75 -4.82
C CYS A 16 2.24 -0.61 -5.88
N ARG A 17 3.38 -1.25 -5.62
CA ARG A 17 4.49 -1.31 -6.56
C ARG A 17 4.06 -1.91 -7.91
N LYS A 18 4.41 -1.26 -9.01
CA LYS A 18 4.19 -1.79 -10.37
C LYS A 18 5.17 -2.94 -10.62
N VAL A 19 4.65 -4.15 -10.83
CA VAL A 19 5.45 -5.37 -11.10
C VAL A 19 5.90 -5.50 -12.56
N SER A 20 5.33 -4.72 -13.47
CA SER A 20 5.75 -4.72 -14.87
C SER A 20 5.58 -3.33 -15.49
N PRO A 21 6.48 -2.93 -16.40
CA PRO A 21 6.39 -1.65 -17.11
C PRO A 21 5.15 -1.57 -18.02
N ASN A 22 4.55 -2.72 -18.35
CA ASN A 22 3.32 -2.84 -19.15
C ASN A 22 2.07 -3.16 -18.31
N GLN A 23 2.11 -2.98 -16.98
CA GLN A 23 0.91 -3.17 -16.15
C GLN A 23 -0.09 -2.03 -16.42
N PRO A 24 -1.28 -2.34 -17.00
CA PRO A 24 -2.24 -1.30 -17.37
C PRO A 24 -2.96 -0.70 -16.16
N HIS A 25 -3.00 -1.43 -15.04
CA HIS A 25 -3.69 -1.03 -13.82
C HIS A 25 -2.71 -0.89 -12.66
N LEU A 26 -2.65 0.31 -12.08
CA LEU A 26 -2.03 0.51 -10.78
C LEU A 26 -2.99 -0.03 -9.71
N ARG A 27 -2.52 -0.96 -8.87
CA ARG A 27 -3.31 -1.42 -7.73
C ARG A 27 -3.24 -0.39 -6.61
N CYS A 28 -4.41 0.11 -6.22
CA CYS A 28 -4.56 1.12 -5.18
C CYS A 28 -5.30 0.50 -4.00
N ILE A 29 -4.71 0.60 -2.82
CA ILE A 29 -5.32 0.17 -1.56
C ILE A 29 -5.59 1.42 -0.70
N PRO A 30 -6.50 1.40 0.27
CA PRO A 30 -6.64 2.47 1.26
C PRO A 30 -5.31 2.70 2.00
N ASN A 31 -4.98 3.94 2.34
CA ASN A 31 -3.80 4.22 3.19
C ASN A 31 -3.87 3.52 4.55
N GLU A 32 -5.08 3.22 5.04
CA GLU A 32 -5.32 2.45 6.26
C GLU A 32 -4.85 0.98 6.16
N TRP A 33 -4.70 0.46 4.95
CA TRP A 33 -4.21 -0.90 4.71
C TRP A 33 -2.69 -0.96 4.58
N LYS A 34 -2.02 0.19 4.47
CA LYS A 34 -0.57 0.22 4.53
C LYS A 34 -0.10 -0.08 5.95
N CYS A 35 0.77 -1.07 6.11
CA CYS A 35 1.25 -1.56 7.41
C CYS A 35 0.15 -2.13 8.34
N ASN A 36 -0.91 -2.73 7.79
CA ASN A 36 -1.98 -3.30 8.60
C ASN A 36 -1.68 -4.72 9.09
N GLY A 37 -0.55 -5.31 8.69
CA GLY A 37 -0.16 -6.69 8.96
C GLY A 37 -0.76 -7.72 7.99
N LEU A 38 -1.46 -7.27 6.95
CA LEU A 38 -2.05 -8.09 5.91
C LEU A 38 -1.42 -7.74 4.56
N ARG A 39 -1.19 -8.77 3.73
CA ARG A 39 -0.71 -8.57 2.38
C ARG A 39 -1.85 -8.06 1.50
N ASP A 40 -1.98 -6.75 1.38
CA ASP A 40 -2.94 -6.13 0.50
C ASP A 40 -2.32 -5.78 -0.86
N CYS A 41 -1.00 -5.66 -1.06
CA CYS A 41 -0.39 -5.59 -2.39
C CYS A 41 0.10 -6.95 -2.91
N GLU A 42 0.17 -7.12 -4.24
CA GLU A 42 0.70 -8.34 -4.85
C GLU A 42 2.14 -8.61 -4.41
N GLU A 43 3.00 -7.60 -4.30
CA GLU A 43 4.39 -7.78 -3.84
C GLU A 43 4.55 -7.59 -2.33
N ASN A 44 3.46 -7.46 -1.56
CA ASN A 44 3.52 -7.15 -0.13
C ASN A 44 4.28 -5.83 0.20
N ASP A 45 4.39 -4.93 -0.78
CA ASP A 45 5.14 -3.67 -0.67
C ASP A 45 4.48 -2.69 0.31
N ASP A 46 3.16 -2.81 0.49
CA ASP A 46 2.38 -2.15 1.54
C ASP A 46 2.83 -2.52 2.97
N GLU A 47 3.39 -3.72 3.15
CA GLU A 47 3.87 -4.24 4.43
C GLU A 47 5.42 -4.32 4.52
N ASP A 48 6.14 -4.22 3.40
CA ASP A 48 7.60 -4.37 3.34
C ASP A 48 8.35 -3.09 3.76
N ASN A 49 7.85 -1.91 3.38
CA ASN A 49 8.47 -0.62 3.73
C ASN A 49 7.73 0.10 4.87
N CYS A 50 7.29 -0.65 5.87
CA CYS A 50 6.75 -0.01 7.05
C CYS A 50 7.87 0.66 7.86
N PRO A 51 7.79 1.96 8.20
CA PRO A 51 8.69 2.50 9.20
C PRO A 51 8.52 1.62 10.44
N ASN A 52 9.63 1.04 10.92
CA ASN A 52 9.69 0.29 12.17
C ASN A 52 9.31 1.25 13.31
N SER A 53 8.03 1.53 13.44
CA SER A 53 7.43 2.11 14.62
C SER A 53 7.37 0.93 15.57
N SER A 54 8.43 0.78 16.34
CA SER A 54 8.30 0.28 17.70
C SER A 54 7.07 0.97 18.30
N GLY A 55 6.00 0.20 18.40
CA GLY A 55 4.61 0.63 18.38
C GLY A 55 3.80 -0.61 17.98
N SER A 56 4.10 -1.79 18.52
CA SER A 56 3.64 -2.11 19.88
C SER A 56 2.22 -1.63 20.04
N ASN A 57 1.27 -2.29 19.36
CA ASN A 57 -0.01 -2.73 19.92
C ASN A 57 -0.87 -3.45 18.87
N GLN A 58 -0.31 -4.47 18.22
CA GLN A 58 -1.10 -5.69 18.03
C GLN A 58 -1.15 -6.37 19.40
N PHE A 59 -1.93 -5.78 20.32
CA PHE A 59 -2.37 -6.51 21.49
C PHE A 59 -3.15 -7.70 20.93
N MET A 60 -2.45 -8.83 20.82
CA MET A 60 -3.06 -10.13 20.99
C MET A 60 -3.91 -10.02 22.25
N ASN A 61 -5.21 -9.77 22.07
CA ASN A 61 -6.16 -9.95 23.15
C ASN A 61 -6.22 -11.46 23.34
N SER A 62 -5.34 -11.93 24.22
CA SER A 62 -5.45 -13.20 24.90
C SER A 62 -6.85 -13.30 25.48
N TYR A 63 -7.65 -14.22 24.95
CA TYR A 63 -8.74 -14.83 25.70
C TYR A 63 -8.35 -16.27 26.01
#